data_AF-A0A318YDH3-F1
#
_entry.id   AF-A0A318YDH3-F1
#
_cell.length_a   1.000
_cell.length_b   1.000
_cell.length_c   1.000
_cell.angle_alpha   90.00
_cell.angle_beta   90.00
_cell.angle_gamma   90.00
#
_symmetry.space_group_name_H-M   'P 1'
#
loop_
_entity.id
_entity.type
_entity.pdbx_description
1 polymer ?
#
loop_
_entity_poly.entity_id
_entity_poly.type
_entity_poly.pdbx_seq_one_letter_code
_entity_poly.pdbx_strand_id
1 'polypeptide(L)'
;MDLVATPQADIIHKINTKILELKKGGLSREDQKVPKSGRLRFVWEDHRECSKTSVTVWRKTRACGAYKELQDVSDHLFFATVLVVTLTECGKTSFQAVLNSLVCLENYEEYQFRLESKAQKFLESTAAE
;
A
#
# COMPACT_ATOMS: atom_id res chain seq x y z
N MET A 1 -2.25 32.26 -7.98
CA MET A 1 -1.06 31.47 -7.56
C MET A 1 -1.50 30.02 -7.58
N ASP A 2 -1.26 29.34 -8.69
CA ASP A 2 -1.61 27.93 -8.83
C ASP A 2 -0.66 27.11 -7.95
N LEU A 3 -1.20 26.52 -6.88
CA LEU A 3 -0.52 25.50 -6.11
C LEU A 3 -0.31 24.31 -7.05
N VAL A 4 0.87 24.20 -7.63
CA VAL A 4 1.30 22.99 -8.34
C VAL A 4 1.29 21.87 -7.30
N ALA A 5 0.23 21.05 -7.31
CA ALA A 5 0.13 19.89 -6.45
C ALA A 5 1.37 19.02 -6.69
N THR A 6 2.21 18.86 -5.67
CA THR A 6 3.40 18.04 -5.80
C THR A 6 2.96 16.58 -5.97
N PRO A 7 3.69 15.76 -6.76
CA PRO A 7 3.36 14.34 -6.90
C PRO A 7 3.23 13.59 -5.57
N GLN A 8 3.91 14.09 -4.52
CA GLN A 8 3.83 13.57 -3.17
C GLN A 8 2.46 13.84 -2.53
N ALA A 9 1.94 15.07 -2.66
CA ALA A 9 0.63 15.45 -2.14
C ALA A 9 -0.51 14.66 -2.82
N ASP A 10 -0.38 14.39 -4.12
CA ASP A 10 -1.35 13.57 -4.86
C ASP A 10 -1.43 12.13 -4.33
N ILE A 11 -0.27 11.50 -4.07
CA ILE A 11 -0.24 10.12 -3.53
C ILE A 11 -0.83 10.08 -2.11
N ILE A 12 -0.45 11.02 -1.24
CA ILE A 12 -0.99 11.10 0.12
C ILE A 12 -2.50 11.33 0.07
N HIS A 13 -2.97 12.20 -0.83
CA HIS A 13 -4.39 12.43 -1.02
C HIS A 13 -5.15 11.17 -1.47
N LYS A 14 -4.57 10.37 -2.38
CA LYS A 14 -5.14 9.07 -2.80
C LYS A 14 -5.24 8.09 -1.63
N ILE A 15 -4.20 7.99 -0.81
CA ILE A 15 -4.18 7.12 0.37
C ILE A 15 -5.28 7.57 1.35
N ASN A 16 -5.34 8.86 1.67
CA ASN A 16 -6.34 9.40 2.59
C ASN A 16 -7.77 9.19 2.08
N THR A 17 -7.98 9.39 0.78
CA THR A 17 -9.27 9.13 0.12
C THR A 17 -9.65 7.65 0.26
N LYS A 18 -8.71 6.74 0.01
CA LYS A 18 -8.96 5.30 0.17
C LYS A 18 -9.29 4.92 1.60
N ILE A 19 -8.60 5.49 2.60
CA ILE A 19 -8.91 5.28 4.01
C ILE A 19 -10.35 5.71 4.32
N LEU A 20 -10.79 6.87 3.81
CA LEU A 20 -12.17 7.34 3.99
C LEU A 20 -13.18 6.41 3.33
N GLU A 21 -12.88 5.89 2.14
CA GLU A 21 -13.72 4.89 1.47
C GLU A 21 -13.83 3.60 2.29
N LEU A 22 -12.69 3.08 2.78
CA LEU A 22 -12.65 1.87 3.61
C LEU A 22 -13.40 2.06 4.93
N LYS A 23 -13.32 3.25 5.54
CA LYS A 23 -14.08 3.59 6.75
C LYS A 23 -15.58 3.64 6.51
N LYS A 24 -16.02 4.13 5.35
CA LYS A 24 -17.44 4.33 5.04
C LYS A 24 -18.12 3.08 4.50
N GLY A 25 -17.44 2.32 3.64
CA GLY A 25 -18.04 1.24 2.86
C GLY A 25 -17.25 -0.07 2.88
N GLY A 26 -16.15 -0.14 3.64
CA GLY A 26 -15.31 -1.33 3.68
C GLY A 26 -14.63 -1.63 2.34
N LEU A 27 -14.27 -2.91 2.14
CA LEU A 27 -13.51 -3.35 0.98
C LEU A 27 -14.41 -3.56 -0.25
N SER A 28 -14.25 -2.73 -1.27
CA SER A 28 -15.03 -2.85 -2.51
C SER A 28 -14.62 -4.06 -3.35
N ARG A 29 -15.44 -4.42 -4.34
CA ARG A 29 -15.11 -5.49 -5.30
C ARG A 29 -13.85 -5.17 -6.13
N GLU A 30 -13.62 -3.90 -6.43
CA GLU A 30 -12.42 -3.47 -7.17
C GLU A 30 -11.18 -3.59 -6.29
N ASP A 31 -11.28 -3.21 -5.00
CA ASP A 31 -10.17 -3.36 -4.06
C ASP A 31 -9.77 -4.83 -3.89
N GLN A 32 -10.74 -5.75 -3.89
CA GLN A 32 -10.49 -7.21 -3.82
C GLN A 32 -9.70 -7.76 -5.02
N LYS A 33 -9.66 -7.06 -6.16
CA LYS A 33 -8.85 -7.48 -7.31
C LYS A 33 -7.35 -7.24 -7.08
N VAL A 34 -6.97 -6.29 -6.23
CA VAL A 34 -5.57 -5.94 -5.99
C VAL A 34 -4.82 -7.05 -5.21
N PRO A 35 -5.36 -7.60 -4.10
CA PRO A 35 -4.83 -8.81 -3.48
C PRO A 35 -4.70 -9.97 -4.48
N LYS A 36 -5.74 -10.19 -5.30
CA LYS A 36 -5.79 -11.27 -6.30
C LYS A 36 -4.81 -11.13 -7.45
N SER A 37 -4.35 -9.92 -7.74
CA SER A 37 -3.39 -9.68 -8.83
C SER A 37 -1.96 -10.12 -8.46
N GLY A 38 -1.77 -10.81 -7.33
CA GLY A 38 -0.46 -11.20 -6.80
C GLY A 38 0.31 -10.04 -6.16
N ARG A 39 -0.27 -8.84 -6.00
CA ARG A 39 0.46 -7.68 -5.45
C ARG A 39 0.90 -7.92 -4.00
N LEU A 40 0.04 -8.51 -3.18
CA LEU A 40 0.38 -8.88 -1.80
C LEU A 40 1.43 -9.98 -1.75
N ARG A 41 1.31 -11.00 -2.60
CA ARG A 41 2.35 -12.02 -2.77
C ARG A 41 3.69 -11.38 -3.12
N PHE A 42 3.73 -10.40 -4.02
CA PHE A 42 4.95 -9.66 -4.33
C PHE A 42 5.51 -8.82 -3.18
N VAL A 43 4.73 -8.46 -2.16
CA VAL A 43 5.25 -7.76 -0.98
C VAL A 43 5.79 -8.76 0.05
N TRP A 44 5.17 -9.93 0.15
CA TRP A 44 5.45 -10.93 1.18
C TRP A 44 6.42 -12.04 0.74
N GLU A 45 6.59 -12.29 -0.56
CA GLU A 45 7.49 -13.33 -1.08
C GLU A 45 8.95 -12.90 -0.94
N ASP A 46 9.81 -13.78 -0.39
CA ASP A 46 11.22 -13.46 -0.16
C ASP A 46 11.96 -13.34 -1.51
N HIS A 47 12.44 -12.13 -1.84
CA HIS A 47 12.88 -11.77 -3.18
C HIS A 47 14.22 -12.38 -3.64
N ARG A 48 14.77 -13.33 -2.90
CA ARG A 48 16.00 -14.03 -3.28
C ARG A 48 15.87 -14.79 -4.60
N GLU A 49 14.65 -15.08 -5.07
CA GLU A 49 14.42 -15.91 -6.26
C GLU A 49 13.75 -15.21 -7.46
N CYS A 50 13.49 -13.90 -7.41
CA CYS A 50 12.62 -13.23 -8.39
C CYS A 50 13.36 -12.79 -9.67
N SER A 51 13.89 -13.74 -10.44
CA SER A 51 14.70 -13.55 -11.66
C SER A 51 13.91 -13.28 -12.97
N LYS A 52 12.57 -13.24 -12.93
CA LYS A 52 11.74 -13.33 -14.15
C LYS A 52 10.99 -12.06 -14.61
N THR A 53 11.27 -10.87 -14.08
CA THR A 53 10.58 -9.65 -14.53
C THR A 53 11.53 -8.53 -14.95
N SER A 54 11.11 -7.70 -15.91
CA SER A 54 11.82 -6.53 -16.43
C SER A 54 12.06 -5.39 -15.42
N VAL A 55 11.46 -5.44 -14.23
CA VAL A 55 11.75 -4.52 -13.13
C VAL A 55 13.03 -4.97 -12.43
N THR A 56 14.03 -4.08 -12.39
CA THR A 56 15.31 -4.38 -11.74
C THR A 56 15.11 -4.82 -10.30
N VAL A 57 15.89 -5.82 -9.86
CA VAL A 57 15.88 -6.35 -8.48
C VAL A 57 15.89 -5.21 -7.45
N TRP A 58 16.68 -4.17 -7.70
CA TRP A 58 16.76 -2.97 -6.88
C TRP A 58 15.41 -2.25 -6.66
N ARG A 59 14.61 -2.05 -7.71
CA ARG A 59 13.30 -1.38 -7.58
C ARG A 59 12.31 -2.24 -6.79
N LYS A 60 12.38 -3.55 -6.92
CA LYS A 60 11.56 -4.49 -6.14
C LYS A 60 11.94 -4.45 -4.66
N THR A 61 13.24 -4.61 -4.36
CA THR A 61 13.74 -4.54 -2.99
C THR A 61 13.34 -3.23 -2.33
N ARG A 62 13.42 -2.11 -3.05
CA ARG A 62 13.01 -0.81 -2.54
C ARG A 62 11.51 -0.72 -2.27
N ALA A 63 10.67 -1.15 -3.23
CA ALA A 63 9.22 -1.15 -3.05
C ALA A 63 8.79 -2.00 -1.84
N CYS A 64 9.41 -3.16 -1.67
CA CYS A 64 9.07 -4.07 -0.58
C CYS A 64 9.59 -3.57 0.76
N GLY A 65 10.76 -2.94 0.78
CA GLY A 65 11.24 -2.20 1.96
C GLY A 65 10.26 -1.12 2.38
N ALA A 66 9.82 -0.28 1.45
CA ALA A 66 8.84 0.77 1.73
C ALA A 66 7.49 0.24 2.23
N TYR A 67 6.99 -0.85 1.64
CA TYR A 67 5.77 -1.49 2.13
C TYR A 67 5.93 -2.10 3.52
N LYS A 68 7.08 -2.72 3.82
CA LYS A 68 7.40 -3.23 5.16
C LYS A 68 7.47 -2.12 6.18
N GLU A 69 8.15 -1.01 5.87
CA GLU A 69 8.20 0.16 6.75
C GLU A 69 6.80 0.71 7.07
N LEU A 70 5.90 0.76 6.08
CA LEU A 70 4.50 1.15 6.32
C LEU A 70 3.75 0.12 7.17
N GLN A 71 4.01 -1.16 6.96
CA GLN A 71 3.38 -2.24 7.72
C GLN A 71 3.82 -2.21 9.19
N ASP A 72 5.11 -1.97 9.43
CA ASP A 72 5.71 -1.88 10.76
C ASP A 72 5.11 -0.74 11.60
N VAL A 73 4.69 0.36 10.96
CA VAL A 73 4.03 1.49 11.66
C VAL A 73 2.51 1.37 11.74
N SER A 74 1.85 0.81 10.72
CA SER A 74 0.39 0.63 10.72
C SER A 74 -0.08 -0.31 9.61
N ASP A 75 -0.64 -1.47 9.99
CA ASP A 75 -1.25 -2.43 9.06
C ASP A 75 -2.34 -1.80 8.18
N HIS A 76 -3.14 -0.88 8.75
CA HIS A 76 -4.21 -0.19 8.02
C HIS A 76 -3.66 0.77 6.96
N LEU A 77 -2.62 1.53 7.30
CA LEU A 77 -1.96 2.43 6.38
C LEU A 77 -1.25 1.65 5.27
N PHE A 78 -0.54 0.58 5.63
CA PHE A 78 0.03 -0.36 4.68
C PHE A 78 -1.02 -0.88 3.71
N PHE A 79 -2.13 -1.40 4.22
CA PHE A 79 -3.18 -1.98 3.39
C PHE A 79 -3.77 -0.96 2.42
N ALA A 80 -4.13 0.23 2.89
CA ALA A 80 -4.62 1.29 2.02
C ALA A 80 -3.59 1.71 0.96
N THR A 81 -2.32 1.78 1.32
CA THR A 81 -1.22 2.08 0.41
C THR A 81 -1.09 1.01 -0.67
N VAL A 82 -1.13 -0.28 -0.33
CA VAL A 82 -1.08 -1.38 -1.32
C VAL A 82 -2.22 -1.31 -2.33
N LEU A 83 -3.41 -0.91 -1.89
CA LEU A 83 -4.57 -0.79 -2.77
C LEU A 83 -4.39 0.31 -3.82
N VAL A 84 -3.80 1.46 -3.47
CA VAL A 84 -3.74 2.62 -4.36
C VAL A 84 -2.39 2.88 -5.01
N VAL A 85 -1.29 2.48 -4.36
CA VAL A 85 0.06 2.67 -4.87
C VAL A 85 0.54 1.39 -5.53
N THR A 86 1.13 1.51 -6.71
CA THR A 86 1.70 0.35 -7.41
C THR A 86 3.11 0.03 -6.91
N LEU A 87 3.57 -1.21 -7.04
CA LEU A 87 4.97 -1.58 -6.76
C LEU A 87 5.97 -0.69 -7.54
N THR A 88 5.65 -0.38 -8.79
CA THR A 88 6.47 0.48 -9.64
C THR A 88 6.59 1.90 -9.08
N GLU A 89 5.51 2.45 -8.55
CA GLU A 89 5.50 3.79 -7.95
C GLU A 89 6.20 3.81 -6.60
N CYS A 90 5.93 2.82 -5.75
CA CYS A 90 6.56 2.64 -4.46
C CYS A 90 8.09 2.45 -4.57
N GLY A 91 8.56 1.77 -5.62
CA GLY A 91 9.98 1.56 -5.89
C GLY A 91 10.74 2.77 -6.45
N LYS A 92 10.08 3.92 -6.67
CA LYS A 92 10.74 5.14 -7.14
C LYS A 92 11.43 5.87 -5.98
N THR A 93 12.56 6.53 -6.25
CA THR A 93 13.22 7.40 -5.27
C THR A 93 12.34 8.57 -4.84
N SER A 94 11.49 9.08 -5.74
CA SER A 94 10.53 10.14 -5.44
C SER A 94 9.49 9.74 -4.39
N PHE A 95 9.23 8.43 -4.22
CA PHE A 95 8.33 7.92 -3.21
C PHE A 95 8.92 8.01 -1.80
N GLN A 96 10.24 8.15 -1.65
CA GLN A 96 10.89 8.23 -0.34
C GLN A 96 10.34 9.38 0.50
N ALA A 97 10.06 10.53 -0.12
CA ALA A 97 9.50 11.66 0.59
C ALA A 97 8.07 11.38 1.08
N VAL A 98 7.27 10.64 0.31
CA VAL A 98 5.94 10.18 0.74
C VAL A 98 6.06 9.22 1.91
N LEU A 99 6.94 8.22 1.78
CA LEU A 99 7.20 7.24 2.83
C LEU A 99 7.62 7.91 4.14
N ASN A 100 8.60 8.83 4.09
CA ASN A 100 9.04 9.57 5.27
C ASN A 100 7.90 10.37 5.91
N SER A 101 7.06 11.03 5.11
CA SER A 101 5.91 11.78 5.63
C SER A 101 4.88 10.87 6.32
N LEU A 102 4.71 9.64 5.84
CA LEU A 102 3.76 8.66 6.39
C LEU A 102 4.31 7.93 7.63
N VAL A 103 5.61 7.60 7.64
CA VAL A 103 6.29 6.89 8.74
C VAL A 103 6.61 7.82 9.92
N CYS A 104 6.71 9.13 9.69
CA CYS A 104 6.97 10.11 10.76
C CYS A 104 5.69 10.71 11.36
N LEU A 105 4.51 10.14 11.11
CA LEU A 105 3.27 10.61 11.73
C LEU A 105 3.30 10.33 13.23
N GLU A 106 2.89 11.30 14.05
CA GLU A 106 2.84 11.16 15.50
C GLU A 106 1.74 10.17 15.95
N ASN A 107 0.68 10.03 15.15
CA ASN A 107 -0.47 9.17 15.43
C ASN A 107 -1.05 8.57 14.14
N TYR A 108 -1.46 7.30 14.22
CA TYR A 108 -2.05 6.52 13.14
C TYR A 108 -3.55 6.24 13.31
N GLU A 109 -4.20 6.75 14.35
CA GLU A 109 -5.64 6.58 14.61
C GLU A 109 -6.52 7.01 13.42
N GLU A 110 -6.12 8.06 12.70
CA GLU A 110 -6.83 8.53 11.51
C GLU A 110 -6.81 7.51 10.35
N TYR A 111 -5.89 6.55 10.38
CA TYR A 111 -5.79 5.48 9.38
C TYR A 111 -6.50 4.21 9.81
N GLN A 112 -6.93 4.09 11.08
CA GLN A 112 -7.59 2.89 11.56
C GLN A 112 -8.99 2.74 10.96
N PHE A 113 -9.29 1.56 10.42
CA PHE A 113 -10.64 1.20 9.95
C PHE A 113 -10.93 -0.24 10.36
N ARG A 114 -12.22 -0.58 10.41
CA ARG A 114 -12.64 -1.97 10.62
C ARG A 114 -13.16 -2.54 9.31
N LEU A 115 -12.65 -3.71 8.95
CA LEU A 115 -13.21 -4.48 7.85
C LEU A 115 -14.41 -5.28 8.36
N GLU A 116 -15.47 -5.34 7.57
CA GLU A 116 -16.60 -6.21 7.86
C GLU A 116 -16.16 -7.68 7.78
N SER A 117 -16.84 -8.57 8.51
CA SER A 117 -16.47 -10.00 8.61
C SER A 117 -16.28 -10.69 7.26
N LYS A 118 -17.03 -10.25 6.22
CA LYS A 118 -16.88 -10.79 4.86
C LYS A 118 -15.56 -10.38 4.21
N ALA A 119 -15.16 -9.12 4.36
CA ALA A 119 -13.90 -8.61 3.84
C ALA A 119 -12.71 -9.20 4.60
N GLN A 120 -12.84 -9.39 5.91
CA GLN A 120 -11.84 -10.07 6.71
C GLN A 120 -11.63 -11.52 6.24
N LYS A 121 -12.71 -12.31 6.13
CA LYS A 121 -12.64 -13.69 5.60
C LYS A 121 -12.02 -13.76 4.20
N PHE A 122 -12.30 -12.76 3.36
CA PHE A 122 -11.71 -12.67 2.04
C PHE A 122 -10.19 -12.50 2.09
N LEU A 123 -9.70 -11.60 2.94
CA LEU A 123 -8.26 -11.38 3.10
C LEU A 123 -7.57 -12.59 3.74
N GLU A 124 -8.18 -13.19 4.77
CA GLU A 124 -7.67 -14.41 5.41
C GLU A 124 -7.56 -15.56 4.41
N SER A 125 -8.58 -15.75 3.56
CA SER A 125 -8.54 -16.74 2.47
C SER A 125 -7.47 -16.42 1.44
N THR A 126 -7.26 -15.15 1.11
CA THR A 126 -6.25 -14.73 0.11
C THR A 126 -4.82 -14.86 0.65
N ALA A 127 -4.63 -14.71 1.97
CA ALA A 127 -3.34 -14.88 2.62
C ALA A 127 -2.96 -16.35 2.85
N ALA A 128 -3.95 -17.26 2.84
CA ALA A 128 -3.74 -18.70 2.99
C ALA A 128 -3.42 -19.43 1.67
N GLU A 129 -3.56 -18.76 0.52
CA GLU A 129 -3.22 -19.26 -0.83
C GLU A 129 -1.75 -18.98 -1.20
#